data_AF-A0A7K3YI70-F1
#
_entry.id   AF-A0A7K3YI70-F1
#
_cell.length_a   1.000
_cell.length_b   1.000
_cell.length_c   1.000
_cell.angle_alpha   90.00
_cell.angle_beta   90.00
_cell.angle_gamma   90.00
#
_symmetry.space_group_name_H-M   'P 1'
#
loop_
_entity.id
_entity.type
_entity.pdbx_description
1 polymer ?
#
loop_
_entity_poly.entity_id
_entity_poly.type
_entity_poly.pdbx_seq_one_letter_code
_entity_poly.pdbx_strand_id
1 'polypeptide(L)'
;IPVSEVVVFEGGGERLDYVPEEAKEQAAALLDMGIENFRERHAKIEPIRGLPVREAVVGFAPESIVAALGGSLDPLLGAIKDGTIRGIVGLVSCTTLRDTGQDVHTVAIAEKLIARDILILGMGCGVAALQVAGLCSPEAKEKAGPGLKGLCTALGVPPVLGFGTCTDTGRCADLLLSVSEALGGVPIPDLPVAVAAPEYMEQKATIDALFALALGLYTYVNPIPTVTGGPDLVKLLTEDLRWITGGVLRVETDADAAVDGIAGHIEEKRKKLGI
;
A
#
# COMPACT_ATOMS: atom_id res chain seq x y z
N ILE A 1 13.91 11.34 21.68
CA ILE A 1 15.33 11.57 21.38
C ILE A 1 15.52 11.34 19.88
N PRO A 2 15.85 12.36 19.07
CA PRO A 2 16.23 12.15 17.68
C PRO A 2 17.55 11.39 17.61
N VAL A 3 17.62 10.42 16.69
CA VAL A 3 18.82 9.59 16.47
C VAL A 3 19.48 9.81 15.10
N SER A 4 19.06 10.83 14.39
CA SER A 4 19.49 11.10 13.03
C SER A 4 20.24 12.42 12.95
N GLU A 5 21.31 12.43 12.16
CA GLU A 5 22.09 13.65 11.92
C GLU A 5 21.26 14.77 11.27
N VAL A 6 20.24 14.38 10.50
CA VAL A 6 19.43 15.29 9.68
C VAL A 6 18.07 15.64 10.30
N VAL A 7 17.68 14.97 11.40
CA VAL A 7 16.40 15.26 12.10
C VAL A 7 16.69 16.01 13.38
N VAL A 8 16.43 17.32 13.37
CA VAL A 8 16.67 18.22 14.50
C VAL A 8 15.37 18.93 14.86
N PHE A 9 15.02 18.89 16.16
CA PHE A 9 13.86 19.61 16.68
C PHE A 9 14.33 20.85 17.46
N GLU A 10 13.92 22.04 17.03
CA GLU A 10 14.17 23.28 17.78
C GLU A 10 13.45 23.25 19.14
N GLY A 11 14.15 23.66 20.19
CA GLY A 11 13.64 23.57 21.56
C GLY A 11 13.57 22.15 22.14
N GLY A 12 14.07 21.15 21.42
CA GLY A 12 14.14 19.76 21.87
C GLY A 12 15.19 19.53 22.96
N GLY A 13 14.95 18.54 23.82
CA GLY A 13 15.90 18.05 24.83
C GLY A 13 17.07 17.27 24.22
N GLU A 14 17.58 16.28 24.94
CA GLU A 14 18.72 15.45 24.52
C GLU A 14 18.57 14.83 23.12
N ARG A 15 19.71 14.71 22.42
CA ARG A 15 19.90 14.08 21.10
C ARG A 15 20.99 13.02 21.20
N LEU A 16 20.84 11.94 20.44
CA LEU A 16 21.80 10.83 20.40
C LEU A 16 22.08 10.45 18.95
N ASP A 17 23.13 10.99 18.34
CA ASP A 17 23.45 10.67 16.95
C ASP A 17 23.80 9.20 16.77
N TYR A 18 23.18 8.55 15.77
CA TYR A 18 23.39 7.13 15.51
C TYR A 18 24.83 6.85 15.07
N VAL A 19 25.51 5.99 15.83
CA VAL A 19 26.83 5.47 15.51
C VAL A 19 26.70 3.96 15.34
N PRO A 20 26.85 3.43 14.11
CA PRO A 20 26.63 1.99 13.83
C PRO A 20 27.41 1.05 14.75
N GLU A 21 28.65 1.40 15.08
CA GLU A 21 29.55 0.63 15.95
C GLU A 21 29.06 0.58 17.40
N GLU A 22 28.28 1.56 17.84
CA GLU A 22 27.76 1.70 19.20
C GLU A 22 26.24 1.41 19.26
N ALA A 23 25.65 0.90 18.19
CA ALA A 23 24.19 0.77 18.06
C ALA A 23 23.54 0.01 19.23
N LYS A 24 24.24 -0.98 19.79
CA LYS A 24 23.77 -1.77 20.94
C LYS A 24 23.75 -0.94 22.21
N GLU A 25 24.83 -0.23 22.49
CA GLU A 25 24.99 0.64 23.66
C GLU A 25 24.01 1.81 23.58
N GLN A 26 23.87 2.41 22.40
CA GLN A 26 22.91 3.47 22.12
C GLN A 26 21.47 3.00 22.32
N ALA A 27 21.11 1.81 21.82
CA ALA A 27 19.78 1.25 22.04
C ALA A 27 19.50 0.97 23.52
N ALA A 28 20.48 0.45 24.27
CA ALA A 28 20.36 0.21 25.71
C ALA A 28 20.11 1.53 26.47
N ALA A 29 20.88 2.58 26.17
CA ALA A 29 20.69 3.89 26.79
C ALA A 29 19.28 4.45 26.53
N LEU A 30 18.77 4.36 25.28
CA LEU A 30 17.41 4.81 24.95
C LEU A 30 16.31 4.01 25.67
N LEU A 31 16.53 2.71 25.89
CA LEU A 31 15.61 1.88 26.67
C LEU A 31 15.60 2.29 28.15
N ASP A 32 16.77 2.51 28.74
CA ASP A 32 16.90 2.96 30.13
C ASP A 32 16.20 4.30 30.34
N MET A 33 16.39 5.26 29.43
CA MET A 33 15.67 6.54 29.44
C MET A 33 14.13 6.35 29.42
N GLY A 34 13.65 5.41 28.60
CA GLY A 34 12.22 5.07 28.53
C GLY A 34 11.68 4.47 29.83
N ILE A 35 12.46 3.59 30.47
CA ILE A 35 12.12 2.96 31.77
C ILE A 35 12.12 4.00 32.89
N GLU A 36 13.10 4.90 32.92
CA GLU A 36 13.18 5.98 33.90
C GLU A 36 11.99 6.94 33.77
N ASN A 37 11.69 7.39 32.55
CA ASN A 37 10.52 8.25 32.29
C ASN A 37 9.20 7.55 32.63
N PHE A 38 9.09 6.23 32.43
CA PHE A 38 7.92 5.48 32.88
C PHE A 38 7.71 5.62 34.39
N ARG A 39 8.76 5.51 35.22
CA ARG A 39 8.66 5.66 36.68
C ARG A 39 8.18 7.05 37.07
N GLU A 40 8.63 8.09 36.36
CA GLU A 40 8.20 9.45 36.62
C GLU A 40 6.73 9.67 36.28
N ARG A 41 6.25 9.08 35.19
CA ARG A 41 4.87 9.22 34.71
C ARG A 41 3.89 8.31 35.46
N HIS A 42 4.32 7.12 35.86
CA HIS A 42 3.47 6.08 36.43
C HIS A 42 2.71 6.60 37.67
N ALA A 43 1.43 6.25 37.78
CA ALA A 43 0.49 6.73 38.80
C ALA A 43 0.20 8.25 38.81
N LYS A 44 0.78 9.05 37.91
CA LYS A 44 0.47 10.49 37.76
C LYS A 44 -0.54 10.78 36.65
N ILE A 45 -0.81 9.81 35.78
CA ILE A 45 -1.81 9.91 34.71
C ILE A 45 -2.68 8.67 34.68
N GLU A 46 -3.91 8.82 34.18
CA GLU A 46 -4.75 7.68 33.82
C GLU A 46 -4.42 7.25 32.37
N PRO A 47 -3.98 6.00 32.14
CA PRO A 47 -3.70 5.53 30.80
C PRO A 47 -4.99 5.26 30.00
N ILE A 48 -4.98 5.59 28.71
CA ILE A 48 -6.02 5.13 27.78
C ILE A 48 -5.84 3.62 27.59
N ARG A 49 -6.90 2.86 27.88
CA ARG A 49 -6.94 1.39 27.79
C ARG A 49 -8.20 0.94 27.05
N GLY A 50 -8.25 -0.33 26.66
CA GLY A 50 -9.44 -0.92 26.03
C GLY A 50 -9.66 -0.51 24.57
N LEU A 51 -8.61 -0.01 23.89
CA LEU A 51 -8.66 0.17 22.45
C LEU A 51 -8.81 -1.20 21.76
N PRO A 52 -9.56 -1.29 20.65
CA PRO A 52 -9.69 -2.54 19.90
C PRO A 52 -8.33 -3.09 19.51
N VAL A 53 -8.06 -4.33 19.88
CA VAL A 53 -6.88 -5.08 19.43
C VAL A 53 -7.35 -6.11 18.41
N ARG A 54 -6.66 -6.18 17.28
CA ARG A 54 -6.94 -7.13 16.21
C ARG A 54 -5.67 -7.87 15.86
N GLU A 55 -5.83 -9.13 15.48
CA GLU A 55 -4.74 -9.87 14.85
C GLU A 55 -4.59 -9.42 13.39
N ALA A 56 -3.35 -9.32 12.94
CA ALA A 56 -3.03 -9.04 11.55
C ALA A 56 -1.86 -9.94 11.12
N VAL A 57 -1.95 -10.47 9.90
CA VAL A 57 -0.85 -11.21 9.28
C VAL A 57 0.02 -10.20 8.52
N VAL A 58 1.32 -10.22 8.81
CA VAL A 58 2.31 -9.28 8.26
C VAL A 58 3.51 -10.04 7.69
N GLY A 59 4.37 -9.33 6.94
CA GLY A 59 5.60 -9.91 6.41
C GLY A 59 5.47 -10.55 5.03
N PHE A 60 4.51 -10.08 4.21
CA PHE A 60 4.34 -10.52 2.83
C PHE A 60 5.33 -9.85 1.88
N ALA A 61 6.62 -10.13 2.06
CA ALA A 61 7.64 -9.85 1.05
C ALA A 61 7.41 -10.70 -0.22
N PRO A 62 7.94 -10.33 -1.40
CA PRO A 62 7.88 -11.16 -2.61
C PRO A 62 8.20 -12.65 -2.37
N GLU A 63 9.26 -12.94 -1.62
CA GLU A 63 9.69 -14.30 -1.33
C GLU A 63 8.68 -15.03 -0.44
N SER A 64 8.11 -14.33 0.55
CA SER A 64 7.05 -14.86 1.41
C SER A 64 5.76 -15.12 0.63
N ILE A 65 5.41 -14.25 -0.33
CA ILE A 65 4.24 -14.43 -1.21
C ILE A 65 4.45 -15.67 -2.09
N VAL A 66 5.61 -15.81 -2.72
CA VAL A 66 5.96 -16.99 -3.52
C VAL A 66 5.92 -18.26 -2.65
N ALA A 67 6.44 -18.21 -1.42
CA ALA A 67 6.40 -19.34 -0.51
C ALA A 67 4.96 -19.71 -0.11
N ALA A 68 4.11 -18.72 0.18
CA ALA A 68 2.70 -18.91 0.49
C ALA A 68 1.91 -19.49 -0.70
N LEU A 69 2.36 -19.23 -1.93
CA LEU A 69 1.82 -19.80 -3.17
C LEU A 69 2.43 -21.17 -3.52
N GLY A 70 3.19 -21.81 -2.61
CA GLY A 70 3.75 -23.14 -2.86
C GLY A 70 5.04 -23.17 -3.69
N GLY A 71 5.76 -22.04 -3.76
CA GLY A 71 7.09 -21.95 -4.36
C GLY A 71 7.14 -21.34 -5.76
N SER A 72 6.00 -20.97 -6.36
CA SER A 72 5.93 -20.21 -7.61
C SER A 72 4.76 -19.22 -7.59
N LEU A 73 4.76 -18.26 -8.54
CA LEU A 73 3.62 -17.35 -8.73
C LEU A 73 2.45 -18.02 -9.49
N ASP A 74 2.62 -19.24 -9.98
CA ASP A 74 1.65 -19.89 -10.88
C ASP A 74 0.22 -19.96 -10.31
N PRO A 75 -0.01 -20.23 -9.01
CA PRO A 75 -1.38 -20.24 -8.48
C PRO A 75 -2.06 -18.87 -8.53
N LEU A 76 -1.33 -17.80 -8.24
CA LEU A 76 -1.87 -16.43 -8.34
C LEU A 76 -2.13 -16.07 -9.80
N LEU A 77 -1.23 -16.44 -10.70
CA LEU A 77 -1.36 -16.16 -12.13
C LEU A 77 -2.48 -16.97 -12.78
N GLY A 78 -2.65 -18.23 -12.38
CA GLY A 78 -3.78 -19.07 -12.76
C GLY A 78 -5.09 -18.42 -12.36
N ALA A 79 -5.18 -17.98 -11.11
CA ALA A 79 -6.35 -17.27 -10.58
C ALA A 79 -6.61 -15.93 -11.32
N ILE A 80 -5.57 -15.24 -11.79
CA ILE A 80 -5.75 -14.06 -12.65
C ILE A 80 -6.27 -14.46 -14.04
N LYS A 81 -5.68 -15.47 -14.68
CA LYS A 81 -6.05 -15.92 -16.02
C LYS A 81 -7.48 -16.46 -16.08
N ASP A 82 -7.91 -17.22 -15.08
CA ASP A 82 -9.26 -17.79 -15.03
C ASP A 82 -10.33 -16.81 -14.50
N GLY A 83 -9.90 -15.66 -13.98
CA GLY A 83 -10.79 -14.60 -13.50
C GLY A 83 -11.26 -14.77 -12.05
N THR A 84 -10.75 -15.76 -11.32
CA THR A 84 -10.93 -15.90 -9.87
C THR A 84 -10.43 -14.64 -9.15
N ILE A 85 -9.29 -14.09 -9.58
CA ILE A 85 -8.77 -12.78 -9.17
C ILE A 85 -8.83 -11.85 -10.36
N ARG A 86 -9.53 -10.73 -10.23
CA ARG A 86 -9.68 -9.77 -11.34
C ARG A 86 -8.37 -9.05 -11.63
N GLY A 87 -7.67 -8.64 -10.58
CA GLY A 87 -6.39 -7.96 -10.68
C GLY A 87 -5.74 -7.72 -9.32
N ILE A 88 -4.65 -6.96 -9.34
CA ILE A 88 -3.88 -6.61 -8.13
C ILE A 88 -3.78 -5.10 -8.01
N VAL A 89 -4.03 -4.57 -6.82
CA VAL A 89 -3.83 -3.14 -6.52
C VAL A 89 -2.72 -2.97 -5.50
N GLY A 90 -1.69 -2.20 -5.87
CA GLY A 90 -0.73 -1.66 -4.91
C GLY A 90 -1.35 -0.45 -4.21
N LEU A 91 -1.76 -0.64 -2.94
CA LEU A 91 -2.31 0.44 -2.13
C LEU A 91 -1.18 1.03 -1.26
N VAL A 92 -0.71 2.20 -1.65
CA VAL A 92 0.33 2.96 -0.95
C VAL A 92 -0.30 4.25 -0.46
N SER A 93 -0.54 4.35 0.85
CA SER A 93 -1.16 5.55 1.43
C SER A 93 -0.30 6.15 2.53
N CYS A 94 -0.52 7.44 2.76
CA CYS A 94 -0.12 8.11 3.98
C CYS A 94 -1.30 8.04 4.95
N THR A 95 -1.55 9.12 5.67
CA THR A 95 -2.82 9.40 6.30
C THR A 95 -3.00 10.91 6.32
N THR A 96 -4.24 11.39 6.29
CA THR A 96 -4.53 12.82 6.32
C THR A 96 -5.94 13.07 6.89
N LEU A 97 -6.12 14.21 7.54
CA LEU A 97 -7.43 14.70 8.02
C LEU A 97 -8.05 15.73 7.07
N ARG A 98 -7.49 15.87 5.86
CA ARG A 98 -7.83 16.97 4.95
C ARG A 98 -9.24 16.85 4.38
N ASP A 99 -9.59 15.68 3.86
CA ASP A 99 -10.84 15.45 3.12
C ASP A 99 -11.86 14.70 3.98
N THR A 100 -11.40 13.66 4.68
CA THR A 100 -12.21 12.79 5.55
C THR A 100 -11.56 12.57 6.92
N GLY A 101 -12.20 11.79 7.78
CA GLY A 101 -11.56 11.27 8.99
C GLY A 101 -10.36 10.38 8.65
N GLN A 102 -9.42 10.27 9.59
CA GLN A 102 -8.20 9.48 9.43
C GLN A 102 -8.53 8.07 8.95
N ASP A 103 -7.89 7.65 7.84
CA ASP A 103 -7.95 6.29 7.29
C ASP A 103 -9.32 5.85 6.74
N VAL A 104 -10.35 6.71 6.83
CA VAL A 104 -11.73 6.39 6.43
C VAL A 104 -11.81 6.09 4.94
N HIS A 105 -11.18 6.92 4.10
CA HIS A 105 -11.23 6.75 2.65
C HIS A 105 -10.36 5.59 2.20
N THR A 106 -9.20 5.41 2.83
CA THR A 106 -8.31 4.26 2.59
C THR A 106 -9.02 2.93 2.85
N VAL A 107 -9.71 2.81 3.99
CA VAL A 107 -10.46 1.59 4.34
C VAL A 107 -11.64 1.38 3.40
N ALA A 108 -12.40 2.43 3.08
CA ALA A 108 -13.56 2.33 2.19
C ALA A 108 -13.18 1.82 0.79
N ILE A 109 -12.09 2.33 0.21
CA ILE A 109 -11.58 1.86 -1.08
C ILE A 109 -11.13 0.40 -0.98
N ALA A 110 -10.38 0.05 0.05
CA ALA A 110 -9.88 -1.32 0.21
C ALA A 110 -11.02 -2.34 0.33
N GLU A 111 -12.04 -2.08 1.15
CA GLU A 111 -13.21 -2.96 1.29
C GLU A 111 -13.96 -3.16 -0.03
N LYS A 112 -14.15 -2.09 -0.81
CA LYS A 112 -14.84 -2.16 -2.09
C LYS A 112 -14.02 -2.89 -3.17
N LEU A 113 -12.68 -2.76 -3.16
CA LEU A 113 -11.80 -3.48 -4.07
C LEU A 113 -11.79 -4.99 -3.77
N ILE A 114 -11.59 -5.39 -2.52
CA ILE A 114 -11.56 -6.82 -2.16
C ILE A 114 -12.91 -7.50 -2.43
N ALA A 115 -14.02 -6.78 -2.25
CA ALA A 115 -15.37 -7.27 -2.59
C ALA A 115 -15.56 -7.54 -4.10
N ARG A 116 -14.70 -6.97 -4.95
CA ARG A 116 -14.68 -7.16 -6.41
C ARG A 116 -13.59 -8.13 -6.86
N ASP A 117 -13.15 -9.02 -5.98
CA ASP A 117 -12.12 -10.02 -6.27
C ASP A 117 -10.77 -9.42 -6.71
N ILE A 118 -10.44 -8.24 -6.19
CA ILE A 118 -9.14 -7.57 -6.42
C ILE A 118 -8.25 -7.76 -5.19
N LEU A 119 -7.09 -8.37 -5.39
CA LEU A 119 -6.09 -8.55 -4.33
C LEU A 119 -5.38 -7.22 -4.04
N ILE A 120 -5.18 -6.88 -2.76
CA ILE A 120 -4.47 -5.66 -2.37
C ILE A 120 -3.10 -6.00 -1.79
N LEU A 121 -2.07 -5.31 -2.30
CA LEU A 121 -0.75 -5.21 -1.68
C LEU A 121 -0.67 -3.87 -0.95
N GLY A 122 -0.80 -3.90 0.37
CA GLY A 122 -0.77 -2.70 1.21
C GLY A 122 0.65 -2.32 1.62
N MET A 123 1.00 -1.05 1.51
CA MET A 123 2.30 -0.51 1.93
C MET A 123 2.17 0.79 2.74
N GLY A 124 3.22 1.14 3.48
CA GLY A 124 3.33 2.43 4.15
C GLY A 124 2.32 2.63 5.29
N CYS A 125 1.83 3.85 5.49
CA CYS A 125 0.78 4.09 6.48
C CYS A 125 -0.55 3.45 6.05
N GLY A 126 -0.77 3.30 4.74
CA GLY A 126 -1.94 2.62 4.20
C GLY A 126 -2.12 1.22 4.75
N VAL A 127 -1.08 0.39 4.80
CA VAL A 127 -1.23 -0.96 5.39
C VAL A 127 -1.54 -0.91 6.89
N ALA A 128 -0.97 0.03 7.65
CA ALA A 128 -1.26 0.16 9.07
C ALA A 128 -2.75 0.49 9.32
N ALA A 129 -3.32 1.38 8.51
CA ALA A 129 -4.76 1.65 8.51
C ALA A 129 -5.59 0.38 8.26
N LEU A 130 -5.22 -0.41 7.26
CA LEU A 130 -5.93 -1.64 6.91
C LEU A 130 -5.76 -2.74 7.97
N GLN A 131 -4.63 -2.79 8.69
CA GLN A 131 -4.41 -3.66 9.85
C GLN A 131 -5.34 -3.28 11.01
N VAL A 132 -5.44 -1.99 11.35
CA VAL A 132 -6.35 -1.50 12.40
C VAL A 132 -7.81 -1.74 12.03
N ALA A 133 -8.17 -1.61 10.75
CA ALA A 133 -9.50 -1.93 10.23
C ALA A 133 -9.79 -3.45 10.19
N GLY A 134 -8.78 -4.29 10.43
CA GLY A 134 -8.90 -5.75 10.43
C GLY A 134 -9.00 -6.36 9.05
N LEU A 135 -8.53 -5.69 7.98
CA LEU A 135 -8.53 -6.25 6.62
C LEU A 135 -7.31 -7.13 6.33
N CYS A 136 -6.29 -7.04 7.18
CA CYS A 136 -5.11 -7.92 7.14
C CYS A 136 -5.25 -9.16 8.03
N SER A 137 -6.46 -9.52 8.48
CA SER A 137 -6.71 -10.77 9.21
C SER A 137 -7.27 -11.85 8.28
N PRO A 138 -7.02 -13.16 8.53
CA PRO A 138 -7.56 -14.23 7.69
C PRO A 138 -9.10 -14.28 7.65
N GLU A 139 -9.77 -13.73 8.65
CA GLU A 139 -11.24 -13.60 8.72
C GLU A 139 -11.76 -12.53 7.76
N ALA A 140 -10.94 -11.56 7.36
CA ALA A 140 -11.33 -10.52 6.41
C ALA A 140 -11.71 -11.08 5.04
N LYS A 141 -11.36 -12.34 4.72
CA LYS A 141 -11.85 -13.05 3.53
C LYS A 141 -13.37 -13.06 3.40
N GLU A 142 -14.10 -12.93 4.52
CA GLU A 142 -15.57 -12.83 4.51
C GLU A 142 -16.08 -11.53 3.89
N LYS A 143 -15.23 -10.49 3.81
CA LYS A 143 -15.53 -9.23 3.12
C LYS A 143 -15.13 -9.25 1.63
N ALA A 144 -14.37 -10.25 1.22
CA ALA A 144 -13.90 -10.37 -0.16
C ALA A 144 -14.98 -10.97 -1.07
N GLY A 145 -14.83 -10.73 -2.37
CA GLY A 145 -15.61 -11.42 -3.39
C GLY A 145 -15.37 -12.93 -3.37
N PRO A 146 -16.20 -13.71 -4.07
CA PRO A 146 -16.17 -15.18 -4.00
C PRO A 146 -14.82 -15.77 -4.45
N GLY A 147 -14.17 -15.19 -5.45
CA GLY A 147 -12.90 -15.69 -5.98
C GLY A 147 -11.74 -15.42 -5.04
N LEU A 148 -11.59 -14.18 -4.58
CA LEU A 148 -10.57 -13.79 -3.61
C LEU A 148 -10.79 -14.48 -2.27
N LYS A 149 -12.03 -14.65 -1.82
CA LYS A 149 -12.36 -15.45 -0.63
C LYS A 149 -11.90 -16.91 -0.78
N GLY A 150 -12.12 -17.51 -1.95
CA GLY A 150 -11.66 -18.86 -2.27
C GLY A 150 -10.15 -18.99 -2.18
N LEU A 151 -9.42 -18.06 -2.82
CA LEU A 151 -7.95 -18.01 -2.77
C LEU A 151 -7.43 -17.84 -1.33
N CYS A 152 -7.97 -16.87 -0.60
CA CYS A 152 -7.61 -16.62 0.80
C CYS A 152 -7.86 -17.84 1.69
N THR A 153 -8.94 -18.59 1.44
CA THR A 153 -9.25 -19.84 2.17
C THR A 153 -8.24 -20.93 1.84
N ALA A 154 -7.90 -21.11 0.57
CA ALA A 154 -6.97 -22.15 0.13
C ALA A 154 -5.55 -21.92 0.66
N LEU A 155 -5.10 -20.67 0.71
CA LEU A 155 -3.73 -20.30 1.10
C LEU A 155 -3.59 -19.90 2.57
N GLY A 156 -4.69 -19.69 3.29
CA GLY A 156 -4.67 -19.22 4.68
C GLY A 156 -4.17 -17.77 4.83
N VAL A 157 -4.35 -16.94 3.81
CA VAL A 157 -3.87 -15.54 3.77
C VAL A 157 -5.03 -14.54 3.80
N PRO A 158 -4.83 -13.30 4.30
CA PRO A 158 -5.83 -12.25 4.21
C PRO A 158 -6.02 -11.74 2.76
N PRO A 159 -7.14 -11.06 2.45
CA PRO A 159 -7.36 -10.43 1.14
C PRO A 159 -6.53 -9.15 0.92
N VAL A 160 -5.96 -8.60 2.00
CA VAL A 160 -5.00 -7.49 1.98
C VAL A 160 -3.67 -7.99 2.53
N LEU A 161 -2.66 -8.06 1.68
CA LEU A 161 -1.32 -8.51 2.04
C LEU A 161 -0.45 -7.31 2.42
N GLY A 162 0.07 -7.30 3.65
CA GLY A 162 0.99 -6.24 4.09
C GLY A 162 2.38 -6.42 3.49
N PHE A 163 2.66 -5.67 2.43
CA PHE A 163 3.86 -5.77 1.58
C PHE A 163 5.04 -4.94 2.08
N GLY A 164 4.82 -4.10 3.10
CA GLY A 164 5.90 -3.43 3.82
C GLY A 164 5.72 -1.91 3.93
N THR A 165 6.84 -1.22 3.88
CA THR A 165 6.98 0.24 4.03
C THR A 165 6.85 0.96 2.69
N CYS A 166 6.84 2.30 2.69
CA CYS A 166 6.82 3.07 1.44
C CYS A 166 8.02 2.77 0.53
N THR A 167 9.18 2.39 1.09
CA THR A 167 10.37 2.06 0.27
C THR A 167 10.28 0.70 -0.41
N ASP A 168 9.34 -0.16 0.02
CA ASP A 168 9.10 -1.44 -0.62
C ASP A 168 8.35 -1.30 -1.96
N THR A 169 7.95 -0.09 -2.38
CA THR A 169 7.44 0.20 -3.73
C THR A 169 8.44 -0.21 -4.82
N GLY A 170 9.75 -0.12 -4.55
CA GLY A 170 10.79 -0.66 -5.42
C GLY A 170 10.67 -2.18 -5.61
N ARG A 171 10.35 -2.92 -4.54
CA ARG A 171 10.12 -4.37 -4.59
C ARG A 171 8.82 -4.73 -5.31
N CYS A 172 7.83 -3.84 -5.35
CA CYS A 172 6.67 -4.02 -6.21
C CYS A 172 7.06 -4.01 -7.70
N ALA A 173 8.04 -3.21 -8.11
CA ALA A 173 8.52 -3.21 -9.50
C ALA A 173 9.14 -4.57 -9.87
N ASP A 174 9.92 -5.18 -8.97
CA ASP A 174 10.48 -6.52 -9.18
C ASP A 174 9.39 -7.60 -9.26
N LEU A 175 8.36 -7.48 -8.41
CA LEU A 175 7.20 -8.38 -8.46
C LEU A 175 6.40 -8.22 -9.75
N LEU A 176 6.20 -6.99 -10.23
CA LEU A 176 5.53 -6.72 -11.51
C LEU A 176 6.31 -7.31 -12.69
N LEU A 177 7.64 -7.21 -12.67
CA LEU A 177 8.49 -7.87 -13.67
C LEU A 177 8.30 -9.39 -13.64
N SER A 178 8.32 -9.98 -12.44
CA SER A 178 8.12 -11.43 -12.25
C SER A 178 6.75 -11.88 -12.76
N VAL A 179 5.69 -11.09 -12.51
CA VAL A 179 4.33 -11.33 -13.03
C VAL A 179 4.31 -11.21 -14.55
N SER A 180 4.94 -10.18 -15.12
CA SER A 180 5.07 -9.98 -16.57
C SER A 180 5.71 -11.19 -17.26
N GLU A 181 6.86 -11.64 -16.75
CA GLU A 181 7.59 -12.80 -17.29
C GLU A 181 6.76 -14.07 -17.22
N ALA A 182 6.14 -14.33 -16.06
CA ALA A 182 5.34 -15.53 -15.84
C ALA A 182 3.98 -15.53 -16.59
N LEU A 183 3.50 -14.36 -17.03
CA LEU A 183 2.40 -14.23 -17.99
C LEU A 183 2.83 -14.36 -19.46
N GLY A 184 4.07 -14.77 -19.72
CA GLY A 184 4.59 -14.97 -21.08
C GLY A 184 5.23 -13.72 -21.67
N GLY A 185 5.76 -12.83 -20.82
CA GLY A 185 6.39 -11.58 -21.24
C GLY A 185 5.39 -10.48 -21.61
N VAL A 186 4.24 -10.45 -20.93
CA VAL A 186 3.24 -9.38 -21.11
C VAL A 186 3.83 -8.05 -20.62
N PRO A 187 3.85 -6.98 -21.42
CA PRO A 187 4.34 -5.68 -20.97
C PRO A 187 3.65 -5.22 -19.68
N ILE A 188 4.41 -4.65 -18.73
CA ILE A 188 3.88 -4.13 -17.45
C ILE A 188 2.64 -3.23 -17.64
N PRO A 189 2.61 -2.29 -18.61
CA PRO A 189 1.43 -1.44 -18.83
C PRO A 189 0.17 -2.20 -19.25
N ASP A 190 0.30 -3.46 -19.67
CA ASP A 190 -0.80 -4.32 -20.11
C ASP A 190 -1.26 -5.31 -19.04
N LEU A 191 -0.58 -5.37 -17.89
CA LEU A 191 -0.98 -6.19 -16.75
C LEU A 191 -2.30 -5.67 -16.13
N PRO A 192 -3.16 -6.56 -15.61
CA PRO A 192 -4.38 -6.18 -14.89
C PRO A 192 -4.06 -5.72 -13.46
N VAL A 193 -3.31 -4.62 -13.35
CA VAL A 193 -2.84 -4.04 -12.09
C VAL A 193 -3.06 -2.53 -12.04
N ALA A 194 -3.16 -1.97 -10.84
CA ALA A 194 -3.25 -0.53 -10.63
C ALA A 194 -2.57 -0.10 -9.32
N VAL A 195 -2.33 1.20 -9.19
CA VAL A 195 -1.83 1.83 -7.97
C VAL A 195 -2.93 2.72 -7.39
N ALA A 196 -3.10 2.66 -6.08
CA ALA A 196 -4.02 3.50 -5.33
C ALA A 196 -3.30 4.21 -4.18
N ALA A 197 -3.41 5.53 -4.15
CA ALA A 197 -2.98 6.37 -3.03
C ALA A 197 -4.18 7.20 -2.54
N PRO A 198 -5.05 6.63 -1.67
CA PRO A 198 -6.31 7.27 -1.27
C PRO A 198 -6.18 8.49 -0.36
N GLU A 199 -5.12 8.55 0.45
CA GLU A 199 -4.93 9.57 1.48
C GLU A 199 -3.44 9.95 1.61
N TYR A 200 -2.78 10.24 0.48
CA TYR A 200 -1.38 10.66 0.54
C TYR A 200 -1.21 12.08 1.11
N MET A 201 -0.03 12.38 1.65
CA MET A 201 0.29 13.70 2.21
C MET A 201 1.72 14.14 1.89
N GLU A 202 2.70 13.25 2.05
CA GLU A 202 4.11 13.62 1.96
C GLU A 202 4.63 13.70 0.52
N GLN A 203 5.70 14.48 0.32
CA GLN A 203 6.36 14.61 -0.99
C GLN A 203 6.83 13.26 -1.56
N LYS A 204 7.23 12.31 -0.70
CA LYS A 204 7.63 10.96 -1.13
C LYS A 204 6.53 10.26 -1.94
N ALA A 205 5.26 10.37 -1.52
CA ALA A 205 4.15 9.76 -2.23
C ALA A 205 3.96 10.33 -3.65
N THR A 206 4.35 11.59 -3.89
CA THR A 206 4.33 12.17 -5.24
C THR A 206 5.41 11.55 -6.14
N ILE A 207 6.56 11.19 -5.57
CA ILE A 207 7.63 10.48 -6.29
C ILE A 207 7.19 9.04 -6.59
N ASP A 208 6.56 8.35 -5.64
CA ASP A 208 6.01 7.02 -5.86
C ASP A 208 4.96 7.01 -6.97
N ALA A 209 4.08 8.03 -7.01
CA ALA A 209 3.10 8.19 -8.09
C ALA A 209 3.79 8.42 -9.46
N LEU A 210 4.81 9.28 -9.52
CA LEU A 210 5.57 9.48 -10.76
C LEU A 210 6.30 8.21 -11.21
N PHE A 211 6.83 7.43 -10.27
CA PHE A 211 7.45 6.15 -10.55
C PHE A 211 6.45 5.13 -11.12
N ALA A 212 5.25 5.03 -10.53
CA ALA A 212 4.17 4.19 -11.03
C ALA A 212 3.73 4.60 -12.45
N LEU A 213 3.62 5.91 -12.72
CA LEU A 213 3.33 6.43 -14.05
C LEU A 213 4.45 6.12 -15.06
N ALA A 214 5.71 6.18 -14.63
CA ALA A 214 6.85 5.81 -15.47
C ALA A 214 6.88 4.32 -15.82
N LEU A 215 6.43 3.44 -14.91
CA LEU A 215 6.21 2.01 -15.15
C LEU A 215 4.98 1.72 -16.03
N GLY A 216 4.22 2.76 -16.38
CA GLY A 216 3.07 2.64 -17.26
C GLY A 216 1.76 2.25 -16.56
N LEU A 217 1.66 2.47 -15.26
CA LEU A 217 0.53 2.02 -14.45
C LEU A 217 -0.58 3.07 -14.36
N TYR A 218 -1.82 2.59 -14.26
CA TYR A 218 -2.93 3.40 -13.79
C TYR A 218 -2.72 3.76 -12.33
N THR A 219 -2.67 5.06 -12.05
CA THR A 219 -2.34 5.57 -10.72
C THR A 219 -3.47 6.46 -10.23
N TYR A 220 -4.29 5.92 -9.33
CA TYR A 220 -5.31 6.66 -8.62
C TYR A 220 -4.70 7.42 -7.44
N VAL A 221 -5.02 8.71 -7.32
CA VAL A 221 -4.62 9.54 -6.19
C VAL A 221 -5.79 10.33 -5.63
N ASN A 222 -5.83 10.37 -4.30
CA ASN A 222 -6.52 11.36 -3.50
C ASN A 222 -5.63 11.62 -2.29
N PRO A 223 -5.48 12.86 -1.82
CA PRO A 223 -6.06 14.12 -2.28
C PRO A 223 -5.76 14.60 -3.71
N ILE A 224 -6.54 15.55 -4.26
CA ILE A 224 -6.16 16.30 -5.50
C ILE A 224 -4.73 16.87 -5.35
N PRO A 225 -3.78 16.52 -6.25
CA PRO A 225 -2.42 17.04 -6.19
C PRO A 225 -2.32 18.52 -6.54
N THR A 226 -1.31 19.19 -5.98
CA THR A 226 -1.02 20.62 -6.21
C THR A 226 -0.36 20.87 -7.58
N VAL A 227 -0.92 20.29 -8.64
CA VAL A 227 -0.48 20.43 -10.04
C VAL A 227 -1.51 21.18 -10.89
N THR A 228 -2.70 21.46 -10.35
CA THR A 228 -3.85 22.04 -11.07
C THR A 228 -3.61 23.44 -11.62
N GLY A 229 -2.58 24.15 -11.14
CA GLY A 229 -2.17 25.45 -11.70
C GLY A 229 -1.41 25.37 -13.03
N GLY A 230 -0.99 24.17 -13.47
CA GLY A 230 -0.27 23.94 -14.71
C GLY A 230 -1.08 23.11 -15.70
N PRO A 231 -1.83 23.69 -16.64
CA PRO A 231 -2.72 22.94 -17.54
C PRO A 231 -1.97 21.93 -18.41
N ASP A 232 -0.77 22.28 -18.90
CA ASP A 232 0.07 21.36 -19.67
C ASP A 232 0.57 20.19 -18.82
N LEU A 233 0.88 20.43 -17.54
CA LEU A 233 1.29 19.38 -16.62
C LEU A 233 0.12 18.46 -16.28
N VAL A 234 -1.07 19.01 -16.04
CA VAL A 234 -2.29 18.22 -15.82
C VAL A 234 -2.54 17.33 -17.04
N LYS A 235 -2.59 17.90 -18.24
CA LYS A 235 -2.79 17.16 -19.48
C LYS A 235 -1.72 16.09 -19.68
N LEU A 236 -0.45 16.40 -19.40
CA LEU A 236 0.63 15.41 -19.46
C LEU A 236 0.33 14.21 -18.57
N LEU A 237 0.04 14.45 -17.28
CA LEU A 237 -0.14 13.41 -16.28
C LEU A 237 -1.43 12.59 -16.47
N THR A 238 -2.53 13.24 -16.86
CA THR A 238 -3.86 12.62 -16.93
C THR A 238 -4.23 12.10 -18.31
N GLU A 239 -3.54 12.51 -19.37
CA GLU A 239 -3.86 12.17 -20.75
C GLU A 239 -2.66 11.70 -21.57
N ASP A 240 -1.59 12.51 -21.68
CA ASP A 240 -0.54 12.26 -22.68
C ASP A 240 0.39 11.11 -22.31
N LEU A 241 0.67 10.90 -21.02
CA LEU A 241 1.58 9.84 -20.54
C LEU A 241 1.17 8.44 -21.01
N ARG A 242 -0.11 8.20 -21.27
CA ARG A 242 -0.61 6.92 -21.78
C ARG A 242 0.04 6.52 -23.11
N TRP A 243 0.49 7.50 -23.90
CA TRP A 243 1.14 7.29 -25.20
C TRP A 243 2.66 7.24 -25.11
N ILE A 244 3.23 7.63 -23.96
CA ILE A 244 4.67 7.68 -23.72
C ILE A 244 5.11 6.45 -22.93
N THR A 245 4.49 6.21 -21.78
CA THR A 245 4.82 5.10 -20.87
C THR A 245 3.69 4.08 -20.73
N GLY A 246 2.46 4.46 -21.09
CA GLY A 246 1.24 3.69 -20.80
C GLY A 246 0.55 4.11 -19.50
N GLY A 247 1.23 4.94 -18.69
CA GLY A 247 0.77 5.36 -17.37
C GLY A 247 -0.25 6.47 -17.45
N VAL A 248 -1.11 6.55 -16.44
CA VAL A 248 -2.14 7.59 -16.38
C VAL A 248 -2.50 7.94 -14.96
N LEU A 249 -2.48 9.23 -14.65
CA LEU A 249 -2.91 9.76 -13.36
C LEU A 249 -4.43 9.93 -13.37
N ARG A 250 -5.07 9.48 -12.30
CA ARG A 250 -6.50 9.63 -12.06
C ARG A 250 -6.72 10.24 -10.70
N VAL A 251 -7.42 11.36 -10.70
CA VAL A 251 -7.73 12.13 -9.50
C VAL A 251 -9.21 11.99 -9.26
N GLU A 252 -9.58 11.39 -8.13
CA GLU A 252 -10.99 11.14 -7.78
C GLU A 252 -11.18 11.20 -6.26
N THR A 253 -12.16 11.97 -5.81
CA THR A 253 -12.45 12.17 -4.38
C THR A 253 -13.51 11.22 -3.86
N ASP A 254 -14.37 10.71 -4.74
CA ASP A 254 -15.41 9.74 -4.39
C ASP A 254 -14.86 8.30 -4.39
N ALA A 255 -15.10 7.57 -3.30
CA ALA A 255 -14.57 6.21 -3.15
C ALA A 255 -15.17 5.23 -4.15
N ASP A 256 -16.46 5.37 -4.47
CA ASP A 256 -17.15 4.48 -5.42
C ASP A 256 -16.64 4.72 -6.85
N ALA A 257 -16.55 5.98 -7.27
CA ALA A 257 -16.00 6.36 -8.57
C ALA A 257 -14.52 5.96 -8.72
N ALA A 258 -13.71 6.11 -7.66
CA ALA A 258 -12.31 5.69 -7.69
C ALA A 258 -12.19 4.18 -7.90
N VAL A 259 -12.98 3.39 -7.17
CA VAL A 259 -13.00 1.93 -7.27
C VAL A 259 -13.57 1.47 -8.62
N ASP A 260 -14.59 2.14 -9.14
CA ASP A 260 -15.12 1.91 -10.49
C ASP A 260 -14.07 2.16 -11.56
N GLY A 261 -13.31 3.26 -11.44
CA GLY A 261 -12.21 3.57 -12.34
C GLY A 261 -11.09 2.53 -12.31
N ILE A 262 -10.67 2.11 -11.10
CA ILE A 262 -9.64 1.08 -10.91
C ILE A 262 -10.11 -0.27 -11.48
N ALA A 263 -11.31 -0.71 -11.12
CA ALA A 263 -11.86 -1.97 -11.60
C ALA A 263 -12.06 -1.94 -13.13
N GLY A 264 -12.61 -0.84 -13.67
CA GLY A 264 -12.78 -0.66 -15.11
C GLY A 264 -11.46 -0.71 -15.88
N HIS A 265 -10.39 -0.11 -15.35
CA HIS A 265 -9.05 -0.22 -15.92
C HIS A 265 -8.55 -1.67 -15.92
N ILE A 266 -8.65 -2.37 -14.79
CA ILE A 266 -8.26 -3.78 -14.66
C ILE A 266 -9.00 -4.62 -15.71
N GLU A 267 -10.30 -4.45 -15.86
CA GLU A 267 -11.12 -5.18 -16.84
C GLU A 267 -10.75 -4.85 -18.30
N GLU A 268 -10.40 -3.60 -18.60
CA GLU A 268 -9.88 -3.22 -19.92
C GLU A 268 -8.59 -3.98 -20.26
N LYS A 269 -7.67 -4.09 -19.28
CA LYS A 269 -6.41 -4.82 -19.43
C LYS A 269 -6.63 -6.32 -19.60
N ARG A 270 -7.49 -6.92 -18.77
CA ARG A 270 -7.91 -8.33 -18.92
C ARG A 270 -8.44 -8.62 -20.32
N LYS A 271 -9.39 -7.81 -20.80
CA LYS A 271 -9.97 -7.95 -22.14
C LYS A 271 -8.92 -7.83 -23.25
N LYS A 272 -7.94 -6.92 -23.10
CA LYS A 272 -6.82 -6.78 -24.06
C LYS A 272 -5.94 -8.03 -24.10
N LEU A 273 -5.77 -8.71 -22.97
CA LEU A 273 -5.03 -9.97 -22.86
C LEU A 273 -5.86 -11.20 -23.27
N GLY A 274 -7.17 -11.05 -23.49
CA GLY A 274 -8.07 -12.16 -23.82
C GLY A 274 -8.45 -13.03 -22.63
N ILE A 275 -8.40 -12.48 -21.41
CA ILE A 275 -8.81 -13.11 -20.14
C ILE A 275 -9.93 -12.34 -19.44
#